data_AF-A0A0E0E1C0-F1
#
_entry.id   AF-A0A0E0E1C0-F1
#
_cell.length_a   1.000
_cell.length_b   1.000
_cell.length_c   1.000
_cell.angle_alpha   90.00
_cell.angle_beta   90.00
_cell.angle_gamma   90.00
#
_symmetry.space_group_name_H-M   'P 1'
#
loop_
_entity.id
_entity.type
_entity.pdbx_description
1 polymer ?
#
loop_
_entity_poly.entity_id
_entity_poly.type
_entity_poly.pdbx_seq_one_letter_code
_entity_poly.pdbx_strand_id
1 'polypeptide(L)'
;MVLTFLGRKSSQMLAHGDVGTMWELLAEALQILVQKGRVKEEDLTTFNLPFYAPSVDEVTELIEESGLFDVEHTGVFESSWDPHDDSKSNGGDDVVADCARSADSIANCSIRAVIEPLIADHFGESSSSRCMSPLLPSILRKEGLCTLS
;
A
#
# COMPACT_ATOMS: atom_id res chain seq x y z
N MET A 1 -15.19 5.77 21.61
CA MET A 1 -14.91 6.04 20.17
C MET A 1 -14.19 4.84 19.62
N VAL A 2 -14.46 4.42 18.38
CA VAL A 2 -13.74 3.30 17.74
C VAL A 2 -12.99 3.85 16.54
N LEU A 3 -11.67 3.71 16.54
CA LEU A 3 -10.78 4.13 15.46
C LEU A 3 -10.08 2.90 14.89
N THR A 4 -10.10 2.79 13.56
CA THR A 4 -9.38 1.75 12.82
C THR A 4 -8.62 2.43 11.70
N PHE A 5 -7.31 2.22 11.65
CA PHE A 5 -6.42 2.76 10.63
C PHE A 5 -5.27 1.80 10.38
N LEU A 6 -4.61 1.98 9.25
CA LEU A 6 -3.44 1.22 8.87
C LEU A 6 -2.27 1.64 9.75
N GLY A 7 -1.64 0.66 10.39
CA GLY A 7 -0.52 0.88 11.29
C GLY A 7 0.58 -0.15 11.08
N ARG A 8 1.55 -0.15 11.98
CA ARG A 8 2.67 -1.10 11.99
C ARG A 8 2.75 -1.84 13.32
N LYS A 9 3.20 -3.09 13.25
CA LYS A 9 3.39 -3.96 14.42
C LYS A 9 4.70 -3.68 15.16
N SER A 10 5.75 -3.29 14.43
CA SER A 10 7.05 -3.00 15.02
C SER A 10 7.19 -1.51 15.37
N SER A 11 7.79 -1.26 16.53
CA SER A 11 8.13 0.10 16.98
C SER A 11 9.25 0.71 16.10
N GLN A 12 10.12 -0.11 15.52
CA GLN A 12 11.17 0.33 14.59
C GLN A 12 10.60 0.64 13.20
N MET A 13 10.96 1.79 12.63
CA MET A 13 10.64 2.17 11.25
C MET A 13 11.54 1.39 10.27
N LEU A 14 11.53 0.07 10.37
CA LEU A 14 12.19 -0.76 9.38
C LEU A 14 11.25 -0.87 8.18
N ALA A 15 11.78 -0.57 7.01
CA ALA A 15 11.10 -0.65 5.72
C ALA A 15 10.52 -2.06 5.42
N HIS A 16 10.89 -3.07 6.20
CA HIS A 16 10.33 -4.42 6.15
C HIS A 16 9.08 -4.58 7.02
N GLY A 17 7.94 -4.33 6.39
CA GLY A 17 6.60 -4.71 6.82
C GLY A 17 5.62 -4.51 5.67
N ASP A 18 4.46 -5.18 5.68
CA ASP A 18 3.58 -5.30 4.50
C ASP A 18 3.16 -3.94 3.90
N VAL A 19 2.92 -2.94 4.75
CA VAL A 19 2.61 -1.57 4.33
C VAL A 19 3.81 -0.90 3.65
N GLY A 20 5.02 -1.10 4.17
CA GLY A 20 6.26 -0.58 3.60
C GLY A 20 6.52 -1.17 2.22
N THR A 21 6.39 -2.49 2.10
CA THR A 21 6.55 -3.22 0.84
C THR A 21 5.65 -2.67 -0.26
N MET A 22 4.39 -2.34 0.03
CA MET A 22 3.51 -1.73 -0.97
C MET A 22 3.98 -0.36 -1.45
N TRP A 23 4.43 0.50 -0.54
CA TRP A 23 4.93 1.83 -0.91
C TRP A 23 6.26 1.75 -1.66
N GLU A 24 7.11 0.78 -1.35
CA GLU A 24 8.34 0.51 -2.10
C GLU A 24 8.03 0.13 -3.56
N LEU A 25 7.02 -0.71 -3.79
CA LEU A 25 6.62 -1.12 -5.15
C LEU A 25 5.98 0.04 -5.93
N LEU A 26 5.23 0.90 -5.24
CA LEU A 26 4.75 2.14 -5.83
C LEU A 26 5.92 3.04 -6.23
N ALA A 27 6.93 3.18 -5.37
CA ALA A 27 8.11 3.98 -5.65
C ALA A 27 8.89 3.42 -6.85
N GLU A 28 9.06 2.10 -6.95
CA GLU A 28 9.67 1.45 -8.11
C GLU A 28 8.86 1.70 -9.40
N ALA A 29 7.54 1.60 -9.33
CA ALA A 29 6.67 1.88 -10.46
C ALA A 29 6.84 3.33 -10.96
N LEU A 30 6.90 4.28 -10.04
CA LEU A 30 7.14 5.69 -10.35
C LEU A 30 8.54 5.92 -10.94
N GLN A 31 9.58 5.25 -10.43
CA GLN A 31 10.93 5.33 -11.00
C GLN A 31 10.98 4.82 -12.45
N ILE A 32 10.29 3.72 -12.76
CA ILE A 32 10.18 3.22 -14.13
C ILE A 32 9.46 4.23 -15.04
N LEU A 33 8.51 5.00 -14.52
CA LEU A 33 7.84 6.06 -15.28
C LEU A 33 8.75 7.24 -15.58
N VAL A 34 9.64 7.59 -14.65
CA VAL A 34 10.69 8.59 -14.88
C VAL A 34 11.66 8.10 -15.95
N GLN A 35 12.12 6.86 -15.87
CA GLN A 35 13.01 6.26 -16.90
C GLN A 35 12.37 6.22 -18.29
N LYS A 36 11.05 6.04 -18.38
CA LYS A 36 10.29 6.08 -19.63
C LYS A 36 10.00 7.50 -20.13
N GLY A 37 10.43 8.54 -19.43
CA GLY A 37 10.20 9.95 -19.76
C GLY A 37 8.73 10.37 -19.67
N ARG A 38 7.93 9.66 -18.87
CA ARG A 38 6.49 9.95 -18.66
C ARG A 38 6.25 10.90 -17.50
N VAL A 39 7.17 10.89 -16.54
CA VAL A 39 7.18 11.73 -15.34
C VAL A 39 8.55 12.40 -15.28
N LYS A 40 8.61 13.65 -14.84
CA LYS A 40 9.90 14.31 -14.63
C LYS A 40 10.52 13.87 -13.31
N GLU A 41 11.83 13.77 -13.29
CA GLU A 41 12.57 13.40 -12.08
C GLU A 41 12.36 14.42 -10.94
N GLU A 42 12.30 15.72 -11.26
CA GLU A 42 12.01 16.78 -10.29
C GLU A 42 10.68 16.59 -9.56
N ASP A 43 9.64 16.18 -10.31
CA ASP A 43 8.31 15.92 -9.77
C ASP A 43 8.33 14.67 -8.88
N LEU A 44 9.18 13.67 -9.18
CA LEU A 44 9.31 12.49 -8.33
C LEU A 44 9.97 12.84 -6.98
N THR A 45 11.00 13.68 -6.99
CA THR A 45 11.72 14.07 -5.75
C THR A 45 10.91 14.95 -4.82
N THR A 46 9.90 15.65 -5.35
CA THR A 46 9.03 16.55 -4.58
C THR A 46 7.76 15.86 -4.09
N PHE A 47 7.37 14.76 -4.74
CA PHE A 47 6.21 13.97 -4.35
C PHE A 47 6.44 13.27 -3.01
N ASN A 48 5.73 13.74 -1.98
CA ASN A 48 5.62 13.06 -0.69
C ASN A 48 4.21 12.51 -0.51
N LEU A 49 4.12 11.26 -0.08
CA LEU A 49 2.84 10.63 0.20
C LEU A 49 2.32 11.12 1.58
N PRO A 50 1.12 11.71 1.67
CA PRO A 50 0.54 12.17 2.93
C PRO A 50 -0.05 10.99 3.72
N PHE A 51 0.77 9.95 3.96
CA PHE A 51 0.38 8.74 4.66
C PHE A 51 1.43 8.40 5.72
N TYR A 52 0.95 8.09 6.92
CA TYR A 52 1.79 7.64 8.03
C TYR A 52 1.15 6.42 8.67
N ALA A 53 1.96 5.37 8.88
CA ALA A 53 1.55 4.16 9.56
C ALA A 53 2.11 4.17 11.00
N PRO A 54 1.35 4.63 12.00
CA PRO A 54 1.80 4.67 13.38
C PRO A 54 1.86 3.27 13.99
N SER A 55 2.68 3.10 15.03
CA SER A 55 2.63 1.93 15.90
C SER A 55 1.55 2.09 16.98
N VAL A 56 1.13 0.99 17.61
CA VAL A 56 0.20 1.08 18.75
C VAL A 56 0.79 1.85 19.91
N ASP A 57 2.10 1.73 20.14
CA ASP A 57 2.81 2.47 21.18
C ASP A 57 2.71 3.98 20.92
N GLU A 58 3.00 4.42 19.69
CA GLU A 58 2.93 5.85 19.30
C GLU A 58 1.52 6.42 19.48
N VAL A 59 0.49 5.65 19.13
CA VAL A 59 -0.91 6.07 19.29
C VAL A 59 -1.29 6.15 20.77
N THR A 60 -0.86 5.17 21.56
CA THR A 60 -1.20 5.11 22.99
C THR A 60 -0.52 6.26 23.74
N GLU A 61 0.76 6.52 23.46
CA GLU A 61 1.50 7.65 24.02
C GLU A 61 0.83 9.00 23.69
N LEU A 62 0.39 9.20 22.43
CA LEU A 62 -0.30 10.42 22.03
C LEU A 62 -1.66 10.60 22.73
N ILE A 63 -2.40 9.51 22.95
CA ILE A 63 -3.68 9.58 23.67
C ILE A 63 -3.45 9.95 25.13
N GLU A 64 -2.47 9.31 25.79
CA GLU A 64 -2.08 9.60 27.17
C GLU A 64 -1.59 11.06 27.34
N GLU A 65 -0.76 11.55 26.41
CA GLU A 65 -0.29 12.94 26.39
C GLU A 65 -1.46 13.92 26.24
N SER A 66 -2.44 13.60 25.40
CA SER A 66 -3.62 14.46 25.22
C SER A 66 -4.48 14.56 26.48
N GLY A 67 -4.56 13.49 27.28
CA GLY A 67 -5.42 13.40 28.46
C GLY A 67 -6.92 13.57 28.18
N LEU A 68 -7.34 13.51 26.90
CA LEU A 68 -8.73 13.77 26.48
C LEU A 68 -9.57 12.49 26.39
N PHE A 69 -8.92 11.33 26.26
CA PHE A 69 -9.58 10.06 26.03
C PHE A 69 -8.95 8.97 26.89
N ASP A 70 -9.79 8.08 27.42
CA ASP A 70 -9.36 6.82 28.05
C ASP A 70 -9.38 5.69 27.02
N VAL A 71 -8.37 4.84 27.05
CA VAL A 71 -8.23 3.68 26.17
C VAL A 71 -8.89 2.45 26.80
N GLU A 72 -10.02 2.00 26.25
CA GLU A 72 -10.69 0.77 26.70
C GLU A 72 -10.07 -0.49 26.09
N HIS A 73 -9.74 -0.44 24.80
CA HIS A 73 -9.15 -1.56 24.07
C HIS A 73 -8.28 -1.06 22.91
N THR A 74 -7.06 -1.59 22.82
CA THR A 74 -6.15 -1.41 21.68
C THR A 74 -5.65 -2.75 21.21
N GLY A 75 -5.41 -2.87 19.91
CA GLY A 75 -4.85 -4.08 19.31
C GLY A 75 -4.43 -3.86 17.88
N VAL A 76 -3.60 -4.77 17.39
CA VAL A 76 -3.24 -4.90 15.98
C VAL A 76 -3.79 -6.22 15.48
N PHE A 77 -4.36 -6.19 14.29
CA PHE A 77 -4.67 -7.41 13.54
C PHE A 77 -4.10 -7.28 12.14
N GLU A 78 -3.70 -8.41 11.59
CA GLU A 78 -3.21 -8.53 10.21
C GLU A 78 -4.43 -8.75 9.29
N SER A 79 -4.41 -8.14 8.11
CA SER A 79 -5.49 -8.22 7.13
C SER A 79 -4.87 -8.26 5.75
N SER A 80 -5.37 -9.20 4.93
CA SER A 80 -4.99 -9.30 3.53
C SER A 80 -5.35 -8.03 2.77
N TRP A 81 -4.45 -7.65 1.84
CA TRP A 81 -4.65 -6.53 0.92
C TRP A 81 -5.49 -6.90 -0.30
N ASP A 82 -5.64 -8.20 -0.56
CA ASP A 82 -6.50 -8.69 -1.63
C ASP A 82 -7.96 -8.71 -1.15
N PRO A 83 -8.84 -7.88 -1.75
CA PRO A 83 -10.27 -7.87 -1.41
C PRO A 83 -10.98 -9.19 -1.73
N HIS A 84 -10.34 -10.07 -2.51
CA HIS A 84 -10.86 -11.37 -2.90
C HIS A 84 -10.12 -12.54 -2.22
N ASP A 85 -9.35 -12.28 -1.16
CA ASP A 85 -8.68 -13.32 -0.38
C ASP A 85 -9.67 -14.17 0.42
N ASP A 86 -10.31 -15.09 -0.29
CA ASP A 86 -11.07 -16.17 0.29
C ASP A 86 -10.08 -17.28 0.65
N SER A 87 -9.52 -17.26 1.87
CA SER A 87 -8.54 -18.23 2.41
C SER A 87 -9.09 -19.68 2.58
N LYS A 88 -9.85 -20.16 1.59
CA LYS A 88 -10.43 -21.49 1.42
C LYS A 88 -10.05 -22.08 0.05
N SER A 89 -8.86 -21.77 -0.49
CA SER A 89 -8.40 -22.42 -1.74
C SER A 89 -7.75 -23.78 -1.42
N ASN A 90 -8.46 -24.86 -1.76
CA ASN A 90 -7.96 -26.24 -1.68
C ASN A 90 -6.76 -26.40 -2.62
N GLY A 91 -5.61 -26.78 -2.08
CA GLY A 91 -4.33 -26.87 -2.80
C GLY A 91 -4.33 -27.81 -4.01
N GLY A 92 -4.53 -27.26 -5.20
CA GLY A 92 -4.25 -27.92 -6.47
C GLY A 92 -4.17 -26.93 -7.62
N ASP A 93 -3.03 -26.89 -8.31
CA ASP A 93 -2.69 -26.33 -9.64
C ASP A 93 -3.12 -24.87 -10.00
N ASP A 94 -3.94 -24.21 -9.20
CA ASP A 94 -4.62 -22.92 -9.48
C ASP A 94 -3.94 -21.72 -8.79
N VAL A 95 -2.88 -21.96 -8.01
CA VAL A 95 -2.20 -20.95 -7.17
C VAL A 95 -1.60 -19.80 -8.00
N VAL A 96 -1.13 -20.09 -9.22
CA VAL A 96 -0.52 -19.08 -10.11
C VAL A 96 -1.57 -18.18 -10.78
N ALA A 97 -2.74 -18.74 -11.12
CA ALA A 97 -3.84 -17.96 -11.67
C ALA A 97 -4.50 -17.08 -10.60
N ASP A 98 -4.60 -17.59 -9.37
CA ASP A 98 -5.05 -16.85 -8.20
C ASP A 98 -4.12 -15.67 -7.89
N CYS A 99 -2.81 -15.93 -7.88
CA CYS A 99 -1.75 -14.92 -7.75
C CYS A 99 -1.84 -13.74 -8.73
N ALA A 100 -2.10 -14.04 -10.00
CA ALA A 100 -2.20 -12.99 -11.02
C ALA A 100 -3.44 -12.13 -10.81
N ARG A 101 -4.54 -12.75 -10.36
CA ARG A 101 -5.81 -12.06 -10.06
C ARG A 101 -5.72 -11.26 -8.78
N SER A 102 -5.05 -11.76 -7.74
CA SER A 102 -4.81 -11.03 -6.50
C SER A 102 -3.92 -9.83 -6.74
N ALA A 103 -2.82 -9.99 -7.50
CA ALA A 103 -1.96 -8.87 -7.90
C ALA A 103 -2.70 -7.80 -8.72
N ASP A 104 -3.52 -8.21 -9.69
CA ASP A 104 -4.34 -7.27 -10.47
C ASP A 104 -5.38 -6.57 -9.57
N SER A 105 -5.95 -7.25 -8.58
CA SER A 105 -6.94 -6.71 -7.65
C SER A 105 -6.31 -5.73 -6.65
N ILE A 106 -5.19 -6.10 -6.02
CA ILE A 106 -4.41 -5.21 -5.14
C ILE A 106 -3.97 -3.95 -5.90
N ALA A 107 -3.44 -4.11 -7.11
CA ALA A 107 -3.01 -2.97 -7.91
C ALA A 107 -4.17 -2.04 -8.26
N ASN A 108 -5.25 -2.58 -8.82
CA ASN A 108 -6.31 -1.76 -9.40
C ASN A 108 -7.33 -1.26 -8.38
N CYS A 109 -7.63 -2.06 -7.35
CA CYS A 109 -8.68 -1.77 -6.36
C CYS A 109 -8.12 -1.17 -5.07
N SER A 110 -6.95 -1.62 -4.61
CA SER A 110 -6.38 -1.14 -3.33
C SER A 110 -5.45 0.06 -3.56
N ILE A 111 -4.38 -0.12 -4.34
CA ILE A 111 -3.34 0.92 -4.48
C ILE A 111 -3.81 2.04 -5.41
N ARG A 112 -4.29 1.70 -6.62
CA ARG A 112 -4.68 2.72 -7.61
C ARG A 112 -5.83 3.58 -7.09
N ALA A 113 -6.86 2.99 -6.50
CA ALA A 113 -8.02 3.77 -6.03
C ALA A 113 -7.65 4.85 -5.00
N VAL A 114 -6.66 4.59 -4.14
CA VAL A 114 -6.21 5.53 -3.10
C VAL A 114 -5.22 6.56 -3.66
N ILE A 115 -4.35 6.15 -4.58
CA ILE A 115 -3.17 6.92 -4.98
C ILE A 115 -3.33 7.64 -6.32
N GLU A 116 -4.12 7.11 -7.24
CA GLU A 116 -4.42 7.72 -8.54
C GLU A 116 -4.84 9.20 -8.42
N PRO A 117 -5.72 9.62 -7.48
CA PRO A 117 -6.04 11.04 -7.32
C PRO A 117 -4.85 11.89 -6.88
N LEU A 118 -4.00 11.41 -5.98
CA LEU A 118 -2.81 12.14 -5.51
C LEU A 118 -1.78 12.32 -6.63
N ILE A 119 -1.63 11.29 -7.46
CA ILE A 119 -0.73 11.32 -8.62
C ILE A 119 -1.30 12.20 -9.72
N ALA A 120 -2.61 12.15 -9.98
CA ALA A 120 -3.25 13.01 -10.96
C ALA A 120 -3.12 14.50 -10.58
N ASP A 121 -3.22 14.82 -9.29
CA ASP A 121 -3.02 16.19 -8.79
C ASP A 121 -1.57 16.64 -8.93
N HIS A 122 -0.60 15.81 -8.53
CA HIS A 122 0.81 16.18 -8.52
C HIS A 122 1.47 16.14 -9.91
N PHE A 123 1.15 15.14 -10.73
CA PHE A 123 1.79 14.89 -12.04
C PHE A 123 0.88 15.18 -13.24
N GLY A 124 -0.38 15.57 -13.01
CA GLY A 124 -1.39 15.87 -14.04
C GLY A 124 -2.15 14.65 -14.58
N GLU A 125 -3.40 14.85 -15.02
CA GLU A 125 -4.31 13.78 -15.51
C GLU A 125 -3.75 12.94 -16.68
N SER A 126 -2.87 13.53 -17.51
CA SER A 126 -2.33 12.86 -18.70
C SER A 126 -1.32 11.74 -18.38
N SER A 127 -0.74 11.77 -17.17
CA SER A 127 0.22 10.77 -16.70
C SER A 127 -0.45 9.68 -15.85
N SER A 128 -1.53 9.99 -15.13
CA SER A 128 -2.12 9.12 -14.09
C SER A 128 -2.80 7.84 -14.62
N SER A 129 -3.86 7.96 -15.44
CA SER A 129 -4.70 6.81 -15.82
C SER A 129 -4.04 5.80 -16.77
N ARG A 130 -3.16 6.28 -17.66
CA ARG A 130 -2.55 5.46 -18.72
C ARG A 130 -1.25 4.78 -18.29
N CYS A 131 -0.54 5.33 -17.30
CA CYS A 131 0.73 4.77 -16.85
C CYS A 131 0.57 3.71 -15.77
N MET A 132 -0.36 3.86 -14.83
CA MET A 132 -0.45 2.96 -13.68
C MET A 132 -1.04 1.59 -14.02
N SER A 133 -1.99 1.54 -14.96
CA SER A 133 -2.78 0.33 -15.26
C SER A 133 -1.98 -0.91 -15.66
N PRO A 134 -0.93 -0.84 -16.52
CA PRO A 134 -0.14 -2.04 -16.84
C PRO A 134 1.09 -2.24 -15.95
N LEU A 135 1.60 -1.18 -15.31
CA LEU A 135 2.90 -1.22 -14.63
C LEU A 135 2.81 -1.80 -13.22
N LEU A 136 1.84 -1.34 -12.45
CA LEU A 136 1.69 -1.77 -11.06
C LEU A 136 1.44 -3.28 -10.93
N PRO A 137 0.49 -3.88 -11.67
CA PRO A 137 0.25 -5.31 -11.57
C PRO A 137 1.43 -6.15 -12.10
N SER A 138 2.21 -5.62 -13.04
CA SER A 138 3.39 -6.31 -13.56
C SER A 138 4.55 -6.34 -12.56
N ILE A 139 4.68 -5.30 -11.74
CA ILE A 139 5.66 -5.23 -10.64
C ILE A 139 5.21 -6.13 -9.50
N LEU A 140 3.93 -6.06 -9.09
CA LEU A 140 3.36 -6.95 -8.08
C LEU A 140 3.49 -8.44 -8.44
N ARG A 141 3.31 -8.80 -9.71
CA ARG A 141 3.51 -10.18 -10.19
C ARG A 141 4.96 -10.64 -10.15
N LYS A 142 5.93 -9.75 -10.36
CA LYS A 142 7.36 -10.10 -10.34
C LYS A 142 7.90 -10.29 -8.93
N GLU A 143 7.44 -9.48 -8.00
CA GLU A 143 7.90 -9.48 -6.60
C GLU A 143 7.17 -10.53 -5.73
N GLY A 144 6.30 -11.36 -6.31
CA GLY A 144 5.71 -12.52 -5.63
C GLY A 144 4.77 -12.15 -4.47
N LEU A 145 4.20 -10.95 -4.47
CA LEU A 145 3.41 -10.39 -3.36
C LEU A 145 2.06 -11.09 -3.07
N CYS A 146 1.76 -12.22 -3.71
CA CYS A 146 0.54 -12.97 -3.43
C CYS A 146 0.46 -13.55 -2.01
N THR A 147 1.51 -13.38 -1.20
CA THR A 147 1.61 -13.92 0.16
C THR A 147 1.62 -12.85 1.24
N LEU A 148 1.29 -11.59 0.94
CA LEU A 148 1.04 -10.58 1.98
C LEU A 148 -0.32 -10.87 2.63
N SER A 149 -0.33 -11.88 3.49
CA SER A 149 -1.40 -12.22 4.43
C SER A 149 -1.09 -11.65 5.80
#